data_AF-A0A933B0S1-F1
#
_entry.id   AF-A0A933B0S1-F1
#
_cell.length_a   1.000
_cell.length_b   1.000
_cell.length_c   1.000
_cell.angle_alpha   90.00
_cell.angle_beta   90.00
_cell.angle_gamma   90.00
#
_symmetry.space_group_name_H-M   'P 1'
#
loop_
_entity.id
_entity.type
_entity.pdbx_description
1 polymer ?
#
loop_
_entity_poly.entity_id
_entity_poly.type
_entity_poly.pdbx_seq_one_letter_code
_entity_poly.pdbx_strand_id
1 'polypeptide(L)'
;GPEGGTISVGPHRLSIPEGALSGWVKITATAPSDTVNHVHFEPEGLEFRKWASLTMSYANCDVLSSLLPKQIVYTSDDLLTILEVLKSIDLPLDQTVTGRLKHFSEYAMAW
;
A
#
# COMPACT_ATOMS: atom_id res chain seq x y z
N GLY A 1 1.06 8.33 15.57
CA GLY A 1 0.24 9.45 16.04
C GLY A 1 0.43 10.65 15.12
N PRO A 2 0.16 11.88 15.58
CA PRO A 2 0.31 13.10 14.78
C PRO A 2 1.74 13.35 14.27
N GLU A 3 2.74 12.84 14.96
CA GLU A 3 4.16 12.86 14.57
C GLU A 3 4.46 12.11 13.26
N GLY A 4 3.50 11.34 12.74
CA GLY A 4 3.70 10.49 11.58
C GLY A 4 4.56 9.27 11.91
N GLY A 5 5.21 8.71 10.90
CA GLY A 5 6.11 7.57 11.08
C GLY A 5 6.18 6.67 9.87
N THR A 6 6.92 5.59 10.02
CA THR A 6 7.06 4.54 9.01
C THR A 6 6.67 3.20 9.61
N ILE A 7 5.89 2.43 8.87
CA ILE A 7 5.56 1.05 9.19
C ILE A 7 6.17 0.18 8.08
N SER A 8 7.00 -0.78 8.46
CA SER A 8 7.46 -1.84 7.58
C SER A 8 6.63 -3.09 7.82
N VAL A 9 6.10 -3.69 6.75
CA VAL A 9 5.26 -4.89 6.79
C VAL A 9 5.71 -5.84 5.69
N GLY A 10 6.41 -6.90 6.08
CA GLY A 10 7.14 -7.74 5.12
C GLY A 10 8.08 -6.90 4.24
N PRO A 11 8.03 -7.03 2.91
CA PRO A 11 8.84 -6.24 1.98
C PRO A 11 8.19 -4.88 1.61
N HIS A 12 7.05 -4.53 2.20
CA HIS A 12 6.31 -3.30 1.92
C HIS A 12 6.54 -2.27 3.02
N ARG A 13 6.33 -0.99 2.68
CA ARG A 13 6.55 0.14 3.58
C ARG A 13 5.44 1.17 3.43
N LEU A 14 4.79 1.49 4.54
CA LEU A 14 3.87 2.62 4.66
C LEU A 14 4.58 3.80 5.32
N SER A 15 4.59 4.95 4.67
CA SER A 15 5.15 6.20 5.18
C SER A 15 4.00 7.18 5.45
N ILE A 16 3.78 7.50 6.71
CA ILE A 16 2.73 8.41 7.19
C ILE A 16 3.41 9.75 7.53
N PRO A 17 3.12 10.85 6.82
CA PRO A 17 3.74 12.13 7.12
C PRO A 17 3.20 12.74 8.42
N GLU A 18 3.99 13.65 9.01
CA GLU A 18 3.55 14.43 10.17
C GLU A 18 2.25 15.19 9.88
N GLY A 19 1.31 15.11 10.82
CA GLY A 19 -0.02 15.71 10.75
C GLY A 19 -1.01 14.94 9.88
N ALA A 20 -0.67 13.77 9.34
CA ALA A 20 -1.62 12.91 8.62
C ALA A 20 -2.69 12.35 9.55
N LEU A 21 -2.31 11.98 10.77
CA LEU A 21 -3.22 11.51 11.82
C LEU A 21 -3.49 12.64 12.82
N SER A 22 -4.74 12.75 13.28
CA SER A 22 -5.15 13.77 14.27
C SER A 22 -4.79 13.40 15.70
N GLY A 23 -4.52 12.11 15.95
CA GLY A 23 -4.25 11.58 17.29
C GLY A 23 -3.50 10.26 17.23
N TRP A 24 -3.34 9.66 18.41
CA TRP A 24 -2.76 8.32 18.54
C TRP A 24 -3.75 7.27 18.03
N VAL A 25 -3.29 6.44 17.10
CA VAL A 25 -4.06 5.36 16.48
C VAL A 25 -3.23 4.10 16.60
N LYS A 26 -3.84 3.01 17.07
CA LYS A 26 -3.25 1.68 16.99
C LYS A 26 -3.46 1.17 15.56
N ILE A 27 -2.36 0.92 14.86
CA ILE A 27 -2.39 0.46 13.47
C ILE A 27 -1.97 -1.00 13.43
N THR A 28 -2.76 -1.85 12.78
CA THR A 28 -2.35 -3.21 12.42
C THR A 28 -1.99 -3.20 10.93
N ALA A 29 -0.87 -3.80 10.57
CA ALA A 29 -0.46 -3.98 9.18
C ALA A 29 -0.17 -5.46 8.94
N THR A 30 -0.81 -6.06 7.94
CA THR A 30 -0.65 -7.47 7.59
C THR A 30 -0.27 -7.57 6.13
N ALA A 31 0.77 -8.35 5.81
CA ALA A 31 1.16 -8.68 4.45
C ALA A 31 1.20 -10.20 4.32
N PRO A 32 0.13 -10.84 3.81
CA PRO A 32 0.11 -12.28 3.60
C PRO A 32 1.17 -12.72 2.61
N SER A 33 1.71 -13.92 2.82
CA SER A 33 2.64 -14.57 1.90
C SER A 33 1.87 -15.53 0.98
N ASP A 34 1.00 -14.99 0.14
CA ASP A 34 0.23 -15.75 -0.84
C ASP A 34 0.61 -15.37 -2.29
N THR A 35 -0.26 -15.71 -3.25
CA THR A 35 -0.01 -15.49 -4.69
C THR A 35 -0.16 -14.03 -5.13
N VAL A 36 -0.77 -13.18 -4.31
CA VAL A 36 -1.01 -11.77 -4.60
C VAL A 36 -0.17 -10.93 -3.64
N ASN A 37 0.54 -9.94 -4.16
CA ASN A 37 1.18 -8.96 -3.29
C ASN A 37 0.11 -7.96 -2.83
N HIS A 38 -0.32 -8.14 -1.57
CA HIS A 38 -1.31 -7.27 -0.94
C HIS A 38 -0.97 -6.97 0.51
N VAL A 39 -1.55 -5.88 1.02
CA VAL A 39 -1.38 -5.39 2.38
C VAL A 39 -2.69 -4.91 2.95
N HIS A 40 -3.03 -5.42 4.13
CA HIS A 40 -4.19 -5.00 4.90
C HIS A 40 -3.77 -4.04 6.00
N PHE A 41 -4.45 -2.89 6.10
CA PHE A 41 -4.25 -1.93 7.18
C PHE A 41 -5.53 -1.72 7.99
N GLU A 42 -5.42 -1.83 9.31
CA GLU A 42 -6.50 -1.53 10.26
C GLU A 42 -6.13 -0.35 11.17
N PRO A 43 -7.12 0.44 11.62
CA PRO A 43 -8.56 0.30 11.38
C PRO A 43 -8.95 0.81 9.99
N GLU A 44 -9.73 0.03 9.25
CA GLU A 44 -10.21 0.42 7.92
C GLU A 44 -11.03 1.70 7.93
N GLY A 45 -10.98 2.43 6.81
CA GLY A 45 -11.74 3.65 6.60
C GLY A 45 -11.25 4.86 7.41
N LEU A 46 -10.20 4.71 8.23
CA LEU A 46 -9.58 5.85 8.89
C LEU A 46 -8.86 6.71 7.86
N GLU A 47 -9.39 7.90 7.61
CA GLU A 47 -8.86 8.84 6.62
C GLU A 47 -7.70 9.68 7.17
N PHE A 48 -6.69 9.87 6.33
CA PHE A 48 -5.58 10.76 6.59
C PHE A 48 -5.88 12.21 6.16
N ARG A 49 -5.49 13.17 6.99
CA ARG A 49 -5.51 14.61 6.64
C ARG A 49 -4.49 14.99 5.58
N LYS A 50 -3.41 14.23 5.48
CA LYS A 50 -2.36 14.33 4.46
C LYS A 50 -2.08 12.95 3.92
N TRP A 51 -1.98 12.81 2.61
CA TRP A 51 -1.86 11.49 1.99
C TRP A 51 -0.60 10.76 2.47
N ALA A 52 -0.76 9.50 2.86
CA ALA A 52 0.34 8.61 3.15
C ALA A 52 0.91 8.04 1.84
N SER A 53 2.12 7.46 1.90
CA SER A 53 2.73 6.78 0.74
C SER A 53 2.95 5.31 1.07
N LEU A 54 2.40 4.43 0.26
CA LEU A 54 2.62 2.99 0.35
C LEU A 54 3.58 2.59 -0.77
N THR A 55 4.71 2.02 -0.40
CA THR A 55 5.67 1.40 -1.31
C THR A 55 5.53 -0.12 -1.18
N MET A 56 5.19 -0.79 -2.27
CA MET A 56 5.10 -2.25 -2.32
C MET A 56 6.21 -2.82 -3.19
N SER A 57 6.92 -3.81 -2.68
CA SER A 57 7.84 -4.62 -3.49
C SER A 57 7.08 -5.68 -4.28
N TYR A 58 7.59 -5.95 -5.48
CA TYR A 58 7.19 -7.07 -6.33
C TYR A 58 8.38 -7.92 -6.74
N ALA A 59 9.47 -7.88 -5.96
CA ALA A 59 10.69 -8.64 -6.22
C ALA A 59 10.49 -10.16 -6.16
N ASN A 60 9.41 -10.62 -5.52
CA ASN A 60 8.99 -12.02 -5.49
C ASN A 60 8.21 -12.46 -6.74
N CYS A 61 7.82 -11.54 -7.62
CA CYS A 61 7.20 -11.86 -8.90
C CYS A 61 8.30 -12.08 -9.96
N ASP A 62 8.11 -13.05 -10.84
CA ASP A 62 8.93 -13.16 -12.05
C ASP A 62 8.56 -12.04 -13.04
N VAL A 63 9.12 -10.85 -12.80
CA VAL A 63 8.81 -9.58 -13.51
C VAL A 63 9.28 -9.58 -14.98
N LEU A 64 9.90 -10.67 -15.45
CA LEU A 64 10.46 -10.80 -16.79
C LEU A 64 9.42 -10.71 -17.93
N SER A 65 8.11 -10.64 -17.63
CA SER A 65 7.05 -10.73 -18.63
C SER A 65 6.10 -9.53 -18.75
N SER A 66 6.19 -8.48 -17.92
CA SER A 66 5.26 -7.34 -18.01
C SER A 66 5.98 -6.01 -18.21
N LEU A 67 5.93 -5.49 -19.44
CA LEU A 67 6.28 -4.11 -19.82
C LEU A 67 5.27 -3.08 -19.28
N LEU A 68 4.17 -3.51 -18.67
CA LEU A 68 3.15 -2.63 -18.15
C LEU A 68 3.60 -2.05 -16.79
N PRO A 69 3.38 -0.75 -16.56
CA PRO A 69 3.72 -0.12 -15.29
C PRO A 69 2.81 -0.64 -14.18
N LYS A 70 3.40 -1.01 -13.04
CA LYS A 70 2.66 -1.57 -11.90
C LYS A 70 1.93 -0.45 -11.19
N GLN A 71 0.78 -0.79 -10.63
CA GLN A 71 -0.09 0.13 -9.92
C GLN A 71 -0.52 -0.49 -8.59
N ILE A 72 -0.80 0.37 -7.61
CA ILE A 72 -1.50 -0.04 -6.39
C ILE A 72 -2.99 0.19 -6.59
N VAL A 73 -3.79 -0.77 -6.18
CA VAL A 73 -5.25 -0.72 -6.21
C VAL A 73 -5.81 -0.88 -4.80
N TYR A 74 -6.86 -0.12 -4.50
CA TYR A 74 -7.74 -0.37 -3.35
C TYR A 74 -8.74 -1.44 -3.76
N THR A 75 -8.89 -2.48 -2.95
CA THR A 75 -9.75 -3.63 -3.26
C THR A 75 -10.76 -3.91 -2.15
N SER A 76 -11.72 -4.78 -2.44
CA SER A 76 -12.44 -5.51 -1.39
C SER A 76 -11.50 -6.45 -0.62
N ASP A 77 -11.88 -6.81 0.60
CA ASP A 77 -11.12 -7.70 1.50
C ASP A 77 -10.85 -9.08 0.89
N ASP A 78 -11.70 -9.53 -0.04
CA ASP A 78 -11.55 -10.80 -0.76
C ASP A 78 -10.66 -10.69 -2.01
N LEU A 79 -10.13 -9.50 -2.30
CA LEU A 79 -9.30 -9.15 -3.47
C LEU A 79 -9.99 -9.37 -4.83
N LEU A 80 -11.31 -9.64 -4.86
CA LEU A 80 -12.04 -9.94 -6.10
C LEU A 80 -12.49 -8.68 -6.85
N THR A 81 -12.56 -7.53 -6.16
CA THR A 81 -13.05 -6.28 -6.72
C THR A 81 -12.04 -5.16 -6.55
N ILE A 82 -11.70 -4.48 -7.64
CA ILE A 82 -10.94 -3.22 -7.60
C ILE A 82 -11.93 -2.07 -7.38
N LEU A 83 -11.77 -1.37 -6.28
CA LEU A 83 -12.60 -0.24 -5.89
C LEU A 83 -12.01 1.09 -6.39
N GLU A 84 -10.68 1.24 -6.34
CA GLU A 84 -9.99 2.42 -6.86
C GLU A 84 -8.58 2.05 -7.36
N VAL A 85 -8.15 2.65 -8.48
CA VAL A 85 -6.76 2.60 -8.94
C VAL A 85 -6.02 3.83 -8.41
N LEU A 86 -4.97 3.62 -7.62
CA LEU A 86 -4.23 4.72 -7.03
C LEU A 86 -3.24 5.31 -8.03
N LYS A 87 -3.05 6.63 -7.92
CA LYS A 87 -1.93 7.30 -8.59
C LYS A 87 -0.62 6.73 -8.08
N SER A 88 0.04 5.96 -8.94
CA SER A 88 1.21 5.15 -8.60
C SER A 88 2.42 5.54 -9.44
N ILE A 89 3.61 5.33 -8.89
CA ILE A 89 4.90 5.46 -9.58
C ILE A 89 5.59 4.11 -9.48
N ASP A 90 5.83 3.48 -10.62
CA ASP A 90 6.57 2.22 -10.73
C ASP A 90 8.07 2.50 -10.89
N LEU A 91 8.90 1.76 -10.16
CA LEU A 91 10.36 1.80 -10.19
C LEU A 91 10.89 0.40 -10.52
N PRO A 92 10.96 0.01 -11.81
CA PRO A 92 11.35 -1.34 -12.23
C PRO A 92 12.74 -1.79 -11.80
N LEU A 93 13.68 -0.86 -11.69
CA LEU A 93 15.05 -1.16 -11.24
C LEU A 93 15.09 -1.60 -9.78
N ASP A 94 14.20 -1.04 -8.94
CA ASP A 94 14.10 -1.36 -7.51
C ASP A 94 13.03 -2.44 -7.25
N GLN A 95 12.30 -2.86 -8.29
CA GLN A 95 11.15 -3.76 -8.21
C GLN A 95 10.12 -3.30 -7.18
N THR A 96 9.80 -2.00 -7.19
CA THR A 96 8.81 -1.40 -6.29
C THR A 96 7.82 -0.50 -7.01
N VAL A 97 6.60 -0.44 -6.48
CA VAL A 97 5.58 0.54 -6.88
C VAL A 97 5.20 1.37 -5.66
N THR A 98 5.07 2.69 -5.83
CA THR A 98 4.65 3.60 -4.76
C THR A 98 3.35 4.30 -5.12
N GLY A 99 2.32 4.09 -4.31
CA GLY A 99 1.00 4.72 -4.42
C GLY A 99 0.72 5.67 -3.25
N ARG A 100 -0.23 6.59 -3.44
CA ARG A 100 -0.66 7.51 -2.38
C ARG A 100 -1.98 7.08 -1.76
N LEU A 101 -2.02 6.97 -0.43
CA LEU A 101 -3.17 6.49 0.34
C LEU A 101 -3.89 7.65 1.02
N LYS A 102 -5.22 7.60 0.98
CA LYS A 102 -6.10 8.51 1.72
C LYS A 102 -6.68 7.90 2.98
N HIS A 103 -6.69 6.57 3.10
CA HIS A 103 -7.18 5.86 4.28
C HIS A 103 -6.42 4.56 4.49
N PHE A 104 -6.69 3.87 5.59
CA PHE A 104 -6.36 2.46 5.78
C PHE A 104 -7.45 1.57 5.16
N SER A 105 -7.04 0.48 4.50
CA SER A 105 -7.87 -0.54 3.84
C SER A 105 -6.97 -1.67 3.31
N GLU A 106 -7.57 -2.62 2.59
CA GLU A 106 -6.88 -3.60 1.76
C GLU A 106 -6.34 -2.99 0.45
N TYR A 107 -5.06 -3.24 0.16
CA TYR A 107 -4.41 -2.76 -1.05
C TYR A 107 -3.61 -3.86 -1.72
N ALA A 108 -3.79 -4.02 -3.03
CA ALA A 108 -3.07 -4.99 -3.85
C ALA A 108 -2.29 -4.31 -4.98
N MET A 109 -1.33 -5.03 -5.55
CA MET A 109 -0.68 -4.62 -6.79
C MET A 109 -1.43 -5.16 -8.02
N ALA A 110 -1.50 -4.35 -9.08
CA ALA A 110 -2.05 -4.69 -10.40
C ALA A 110 -1.17 -4.18 -11.55
N TRP A 111 -1.40 -4.68 -12.78
CA TRP A 111 -0.72 -4.25 -14.01
C TRP A 111 -1.60 -4.48 -15.25
#